data_AF-A0A644WMT4-F1
#
_entry.id   AF-A0A644WMT4-F1
#
_cell.length_a   1.000
_cell.length_b   1.000
_cell.length_c   1.000
_cell.angle_alpha   90.00
_cell.angle_beta   90.00
_cell.angle_gamma   90.00
#
_symmetry.space_group_name_H-M   'P 1'
#
loop_
_entity.id
_entity.type
_entity.pdbx_description
1 polymer ?
#
loop_
_entity_poly.entity_id
_entity_poly.type
_entity_poly.pdbx_seq_one_letter_code
_entity_poly.pdbx_strand_id
1 'polypeptide(L)'
;MRKKALNFLLGLALITSMMPYMIRASAETKAITATDCNIILSNISATGATSTCPGTNTTKSIIGKSISPGYAMIKLTDLQYLGATTQQSGNYWYITINGQTIAFQRNSQNYSSSTSYTITQPSGGTQSYTYSVNGSTESGAEAQIISNVPYVRLTAAAHQCGALMVNYSSTDNAVYVYHFRVSGNTSAHTDENTYIVGGSWLTNWSTKGTNQLAPHFKVNELWDDSSSVTGTYYKQLKISLASLQSEENTRYYHNSNSSMNVTSGFRSWAGNWGSGSTSMGDKRSLHMRGRAIDATSSTTQTLYNNLYNEFRGSYSTPINGGTYSWYSRVYGTSASLSGAYDLEKMPQDSSWWIHLGVMPAYSSSC
;
A
#
# COMPACT_ATOMS: atom_id res chain seq x y z
N MET A 1 58.05 2.98 69.96
CA MET A 1 58.22 4.44 69.84
C MET A 1 56.92 5.07 69.36
N ARG A 2 56.34 5.93 70.20
CA ARG A 2 55.37 7.03 70.00
C ARG A 2 54.17 6.85 69.03
N LYS A 3 52.97 6.88 69.68
CA LYS A 3 51.76 7.73 69.44
C LYS A 3 51.00 7.50 68.12
N LYS A 4 49.66 7.51 68.02
CA LYS A 4 48.49 7.88 68.86
C LYS A 4 47.23 7.39 68.07
N ALA A 5 46.18 6.87 68.74
CA ALA A 5 44.80 7.42 68.82
C ALA A 5 44.11 7.71 67.45
N LEU A 6 42.86 7.37 67.15
CA LEU A 6 41.63 7.45 67.94
C LEU A 6 40.44 6.87 67.13
N ASN A 7 39.52 6.20 67.82
CA ASN A 7 38.09 5.90 67.57
C ASN A 7 37.37 6.52 66.33
N PHE A 8 36.41 5.78 65.72
CA PHE A 8 34.96 5.93 65.98
C PHE A 8 34.08 4.99 65.10
N LEU A 9 33.18 4.26 65.77
CA LEU A 9 31.81 3.83 65.41
C LEU A 9 31.45 3.01 64.16
N LEU A 10 30.88 1.84 64.46
CA LEU A 10 29.58 1.29 64.01
C LEU A 10 29.04 1.64 62.61
N GLY A 11 28.80 0.60 61.82
CA GLY A 11 27.96 0.66 60.63
C GLY A 11 27.59 -0.73 60.11
N LEU A 12 26.94 -1.55 60.93
CA LEU A 12 26.26 -2.78 60.51
C LEU A 12 25.02 -2.36 59.68
N ALA A 13 25.16 -2.28 58.36
CA ALA A 13 24.04 -1.97 57.46
C ALA A 13 23.19 -3.22 57.25
N LEU A 14 22.05 -3.22 57.95
CA LEU A 14 20.94 -4.15 57.85
C LEU A 14 20.36 -4.14 56.42
N ILE A 15 20.40 -5.29 55.76
CA ILE A 15 19.64 -5.56 54.53
C ILE A 15 18.16 -5.61 54.93
N THR A 16 17.40 -4.56 54.60
CA THR A 16 15.94 -4.56 54.70
C THR A 16 15.31 -3.92 53.46
N SER A 17 14.60 -4.78 52.73
CA SER A 17 13.41 -4.52 51.91
C SER A 17 13.30 -3.19 51.16
N MET A 18 13.62 -3.22 49.87
CA MET A 18 12.89 -2.43 48.88
C MET A 18 12.19 -3.41 47.93
N MET A 19 10.99 -3.85 48.31
CA MET A 19 10.02 -4.31 47.32
C MET A 19 9.68 -3.10 46.44
N PRO A 20 9.83 -3.17 45.10
CA PRO A 20 9.19 -2.19 44.26
C PRO A 20 7.68 -2.33 44.45
N TYR A 21 7.04 -1.26 44.93
CA TYR A 21 5.61 -1.06 44.83
C TYR A 21 5.22 -1.24 43.35
N MET A 22 4.76 -2.43 42.98
CA MET A 22 3.97 -2.62 41.77
C MET A 22 2.62 -1.96 42.03
N ILE A 23 2.55 -0.65 41.78
CA ILE A 23 1.29 0.00 41.48
C ILE A 23 0.81 -0.64 40.18
N ARG A 24 -0.04 -1.67 40.28
CA ARG A 24 -0.96 -2.00 39.19
C ARG A 24 -1.85 -0.78 39.05
N ALA A 25 -1.48 0.14 38.16
CA ALA A 25 -2.46 0.98 37.52
C ALA A 25 -3.42 0.01 36.84
N SER A 26 -4.55 -0.28 37.47
CA SER A 26 -5.69 -0.80 36.74
C SER A 26 -5.97 0.26 35.69
N ALA A 27 -5.66 -0.05 34.43
CA ALA A 27 -6.15 0.73 33.32
C ALA A 27 -7.67 0.82 33.52
N GLU A 28 -8.15 1.98 33.94
CA GLU A 28 -9.57 2.29 33.87
C GLU A 28 -9.97 2.00 32.44
N THR A 29 -10.73 0.93 32.26
CA THR A 29 -11.25 0.52 30.97
C THR A 29 -12.30 1.57 30.64
N LYS A 30 -11.89 2.63 29.94
CA LYS A 30 -12.82 3.59 29.36
C LYS A 30 -13.89 2.75 28.66
N ALA A 31 -15.13 2.85 29.11
CA ALA A 31 -16.23 2.07 28.53
C ALA A 31 -16.40 2.53 27.09
N ILE A 32 -15.83 1.78 26.14
CA ILE A 32 -15.97 2.06 24.72
C ILE A 32 -17.39 1.65 24.34
N THR A 33 -18.23 2.63 24.03
CA THR A 33 -19.53 2.36 23.43
C THR A 33 -19.29 1.90 22.00
N ALA A 34 -19.43 0.60 21.77
CA ALA A 34 -19.30 -0.03 20.47
C ALA A 34 -20.68 -0.51 19.99
N THR A 35 -21.14 0.00 18.85
CA THR A 35 -22.38 -0.46 18.20
C THR A 35 -22.04 -1.25 16.95
N ASP A 36 -22.94 -2.12 16.51
CA ASP A 36 -22.75 -2.81 15.23
C ASP A 36 -22.84 -1.80 14.07
N CYS A 37 -22.00 -2.00 13.05
CA CYS A 37 -22.10 -1.28 11.79
C CYS A 37 -21.89 -2.24 10.61
N ASN A 38 -22.56 -1.92 9.50
CA ASN A 38 -22.42 -2.67 8.26
C ASN A 38 -21.14 -2.26 7.54
N ILE A 39 -20.33 -3.23 7.17
CA ILE A 39 -19.18 -3.05 6.27
C ILE A 39 -19.44 -3.87 5.01
N ILE A 40 -19.33 -3.22 3.86
CA ILE A 40 -19.50 -3.83 2.54
C ILE A 40 -18.14 -3.88 1.84
N LEU A 41 -17.52 -5.05 1.83
CA LEU A 41 -16.32 -5.28 1.05
C LEU A 41 -16.75 -5.48 -0.41
N SER A 42 -16.13 -4.76 -1.33
CA SER A 42 -16.59 -4.64 -2.72
C SER A 42 -15.46 -4.82 -3.71
N ASN A 43 -15.69 -5.66 -4.72
CA ASN A 43 -14.74 -5.87 -5.80
C ASN A 43 -14.88 -4.77 -6.88
N ILE A 44 -13.74 -4.23 -7.30
CA ILE A 44 -13.62 -3.19 -8.34
C ILE A 44 -13.51 -3.84 -9.74
N SER A 45 -14.49 -4.64 -10.14
CA SER A 45 -14.49 -5.24 -11.50
C SER A 45 -15.81 -5.17 -12.26
N ALA A 46 -16.92 -4.68 -11.68
CA ALA A 46 -18.19 -4.51 -12.40
C ALA A 46 -18.23 -3.38 -13.42
N THR A 47 -19.10 -3.53 -14.41
CA THR A 47 -19.54 -2.46 -15.30
C THR A 47 -20.35 -1.40 -14.53
N GLY A 48 -20.21 -0.13 -14.93
CA GLY A 48 -20.82 1.02 -14.25
C GLY A 48 -19.89 1.61 -13.19
N ALA A 49 -19.61 2.90 -13.28
CA ALA A 49 -18.77 3.62 -12.32
C ALA A 49 -19.12 5.12 -12.36
N THR A 50 -18.94 5.81 -11.24
CA THR A 50 -19.13 7.26 -11.12
C THR A 50 -17.88 7.88 -10.49
N SER A 51 -17.78 9.21 -10.49
CA SER A 51 -16.68 9.91 -9.81
C SER A 51 -16.54 9.58 -8.33
N THR A 52 -17.59 9.07 -7.69
CA THR A 52 -17.63 8.74 -6.26
C THR A 52 -17.62 7.24 -5.97
N CYS A 53 -17.75 6.37 -7.00
CA CYS A 53 -17.85 4.92 -6.82
C CYS A 53 -17.16 4.14 -7.97
N PRO A 54 -16.19 3.26 -7.68
CA PRO A 54 -15.46 2.43 -8.66
C PRO A 54 -16.30 1.41 -9.45
N GLY A 55 -17.59 1.24 -9.15
CA GLY A 55 -18.39 0.11 -9.64
C GLY A 55 -18.09 -1.18 -8.90
N THR A 56 -19.12 -2.01 -8.66
CA THR A 56 -18.99 -3.26 -7.87
C THR A 56 -19.71 -4.45 -8.50
N ASN A 57 -19.05 -5.62 -8.61
CA ASN A 57 -19.66 -6.84 -9.16
C ASN A 57 -20.00 -7.86 -8.09
N THR A 58 -19.07 -8.07 -7.16
CA THR A 58 -19.26 -8.96 -6.02
C THR A 58 -19.02 -8.17 -4.74
N THR A 59 -19.84 -8.46 -3.75
CA THR A 59 -19.78 -7.83 -2.45
C THR A 59 -19.85 -8.87 -1.33
N LYS A 60 -19.18 -8.57 -0.23
CA LYS A 60 -19.29 -9.30 1.03
C LYS A 60 -19.73 -8.33 2.11
N SER A 61 -20.92 -8.57 2.66
CA SER A 61 -21.39 -7.84 3.85
C SER A 61 -20.87 -8.54 5.10
N ILE A 62 -20.29 -7.77 6.00
CA ILE A 62 -19.85 -8.20 7.33
C ILE A 62 -20.32 -7.20 8.38
N ILE A 63 -20.37 -7.65 9.63
CA ILE A 63 -20.70 -6.80 10.78
C ILE A 63 -19.40 -6.40 11.48
N GLY A 64 -19.10 -5.10 11.41
CA GLY A 64 -18.03 -4.45 12.16
C GLY A 64 -18.56 -3.81 13.44
N LYS A 65 -17.73 -2.94 14.03
CA LYS A 65 -18.12 -2.10 15.17
C LYS A 65 -17.90 -0.63 14.85
N SER A 66 -18.84 0.23 15.20
CA SER A 66 -18.64 1.68 15.27
C SER A 66 -18.29 2.06 16.70
N ILE A 67 -17.20 2.78 16.90
CA ILE A 67 -16.78 3.32 18.20
C ILE A 67 -16.82 4.84 18.16
N SER A 68 -17.31 5.48 19.22
CA SER A 68 -17.36 6.94 19.33
C SER A 68 -15.97 7.57 19.11
N PRO A 69 -15.83 8.65 18.33
CA PRO A 69 -16.87 9.49 17.71
C PRO A 69 -17.40 9.04 16.34
N GLY A 70 -17.18 7.79 15.90
CA GLY A 70 -17.71 7.26 14.64
C GLY A 70 -16.72 6.42 13.82
N TYR A 71 -15.70 5.86 14.46
CA TYR A 71 -14.70 5.05 13.76
C TYR A 71 -15.23 3.63 13.53
N ALA A 72 -15.21 3.19 12.27
CA ALA A 72 -15.51 1.80 11.93
C ALA A 72 -14.31 0.87 12.21
N MET A 73 -14.60 -0.26 12.83
CA MET A 73 -13.67 -1.31 13.22
C MET A 73 -14.05 -2.60 12.52
N ILE A 74 -13.06 -3.34 12.03
CA ILE A 74 -13.25 -4.64 11.39
C ILE A 74 -12.67 -5.74 12.28
N LYS A 75 -13.33 -6.90 12.33
CA LYS A 75 -12.77 -8.07 13.01
C LYS A 75 -11.46 -8.43 12.32
N LEU A 76 -10.43 -8.76 13.11
CA LEU A 76 -9.14 -9.15 12.56
C LEU A 76 -9.30 -10.27 11.52
N THR A 77 -10.10 -11.29 11.83
CA THR A 77 -10.33 -12.45 10.95
C THR A 77 -11.06 -12.11 9.65
N ASP A 78 -11.85 -11.03 9.59
CA ASP A 78 -12.61 -10.66 8.38
C ASP A 78 -11.71 -10.03 7.31
N LEU A 79 -10.46 -9.67 7.65
CA LEU A 79 -9.46 -9.24 6.68
C LEU A 79 -9.07 -10.34 5.67
N GLN A 80 -9.42 -11.61 5.95
CA GLN A 80 -9.28 -12.70 4.98
C GLN A 80 -10.05 -12.45 3.69
N TYR A 81 -11.16 -11.71 3.75
CA TYR A 81 -11.94 -11.36 2.56
C TYR A 81 -11.25 -10.31 1.68
N LEU A 82 -10.19 -9.67 2.19
CA LEU A 82 -9.27 -8.84 1.40
C LEU A 82 -8.06 -9.65 0.89
N GLY A 83 -7.96 -10.93 1.23
CA GLY A 83 -6.86 -11.82 0.86
C GLY A 83 -5.70 -11.84 1.84
N ALA A 84 -5.90 -11.41 3.08
CA ALA A 84 -4.89 -11.46 4.12
C ALA A 84 -4.99 -12.72 5.00
N THR A 85 -3.87 -13.16 5.55
CA THR A 85 -3.86 -14.10 6.68
C THR A 85 -3.65 -13.32 7.98
N THR A 86 -4.14 -13.83 9.10
CA THR A 86 -4.02 -13.14 10.39
C THR A 86 -3.56 -14.04 11.51
N GLN A 87 -2.73 -13.51 12.39
CA GLN A 87 -2.21 -14.20 13.56
C GLN A 87 -2.25 -13.28 14.78
N GLN A 88 -2.46 -13.86 15.96
CA GLN A 88 -2.30 -13.17 17.24
C GLN A 88 -1.10 -13.75 17.97
N SER A 89 -0.20 -12.91 18.48
CA SER A 89 0.92 -13.32 19.32
C SER A 89 1.15 -12.31 20.43
N GLY A 90 0.90 -12.72 21.68
CA GLY A 90 0.93 -11.83 22.83
C GLY A 90 0.03 -10.60 22.65
N ASN A 91 0.63 -9.42 22.70
CA ASN A 91 -0.06 -8.14 22.53
C ASN A 91 -0.09 -7.63 21.07
N TYR A 92 0.33 -8.44 20.10
CA TYR A 92 0.38 -8.04 18.69
C TYR A 92 -0.55 -8.88 17.83
N TRP A 93 -1.21 -8.19 16.90
CA TRP A 93 -2.04 -8.79 15.86
C TRP A 93 -1.42 -8.53 14.51
N TYR A 94 -1.05 -9.63 13.86
CA TYR A 94 -0.36 -9.64 12.60
C TYR A 94 -1.36 -9.90 11.48
N ILE A 95 -1.21 -9.14 10.41
CA ILE A 95 -1.93 -9.31 9.15
C ILE A 95 -0.83 -9.45 8.09
N THR A 96 -0.87 -10.53 7.32
CA THR A 96 0.09 -10.79 6.25
C THR A 96 -0.64 -10.86 4.93
N ILE A 97 -0.17 -10.09 3.96
CA ILE A 97 -0.74 -10.03 2.61
C ILE A 97 0.37 -9.66 1.63
N ASN A 98 0.56 -10.46 0.57
CA ASN A 98 1.50 -10.15 -0.52
C ASN A 98 2.91 -9.78 -0.09
N GLY A 99 3.50 -10.58 0.80
CA GLY A 99 4.84 -10.30 1.34
C GLY A 99 4.92 -9.13 2.32
N GLN A 100 3.85 -8.37 2.51
CA GLN A 100 3.75 -7.34 3.54
C GLN A 100 3.24 -7.95 4.85
N THR A 101 3.89 -7.61 5.94
CA THR A 101 3.43 -7.87 7.31
C THR A 101 3.01 -6.57 7.95
N ILE A 102 1.84 -6.56 8.59
CA ILE A 102 1.28 -5.41 9.30
C ILE A 102 1.04 -5.88 10.73
N ALA A 103 1.57 -5.15 11.72
CA ALA A 103 1.40 -5.46 13.12
C ALA A 103 0.64 -4.33 13.82
N PHE A 104 -0.52 -4.64 14.37
CA PHE A 104 -1.25 -3.77 15.29
C PHE A 104 -0.92 -4.17 16.72
N GLN A 105 -0.63 -3.20 17.57
CA GLN A 105 -0.47 -3.44 18.99
C GLN A 105 -1.83 -3.31 19.70
N ARG A 106 -2.19 -4.32 20.50
CA ARG A 106 -3.42 -4.33 21.30
C ARG A 106 -3.43 -3.15 22.29
N ASN A 107 -4.60 -2.53 22.44
CA ASN A 107 -4.87 -1.34 23.25
C ASN A 107 -3.93 -0.18 22.91
N SER A 108 -3.62 -0.04 21.63
CA SER A 108 -2.75 1.01 21.11
C SER A 108 -3.30 1.51 19.79
N GLN A 109 -3.02 2.78 19.51
CA GLN A 109 -3.26 3.38 18.20
C GLN A 109 -2.13 3.06 17.22
N ASN A 110 -1.00 2.57 17.73
CA ASN A 110 0.18 2.35 16.91
C ASN A 110 0.05 1.06 16.11
N TYR A 111 0.58 1.12 14.89
CA TYR A 111 0.81 -0.05 14.08
C TYR A 111 2.12 0.12 13.32
N SER A 112 2.70 -0.99 12.90
CA SER A 112 3.84 -1.02 11.99
C SER A 112 3.52 -1.88 10.78
N SER A 113 4.20 -1.63 9.68
CA SER A 113 4.19 -2.52 8.54
C SER A 113 5.59 -2.64 7.96
N SER A 114 5.93 -3.83 7.46
CA SER A 114 7.17 -4.09 6.77
C SER A 114 6.96 -5.04 5.59
N THR A 115 7.70 -4.79 4.51
CA THR A 115 7.80 -5.66 3.35
C THR A 115 9.29 -5.84 3.05
N SER A 116 9.77 -7.08 3.14
CA SER A 116 11.13 -7.44 2.70
C SER A 116 11.06 -7.99 1.29
N TYR A 117 11.98 -7.56 0.43
CA TYR A 117 12.02 -7.95 -0.98
C TYR A 117 13.43 -7.84 -1.53
N THR A 118 13.62 -8.38 -2.72
CA THR A 118 14.90 -8.40 -3.43
C THR A 118 14.73 -7.80 -4.81
N ILE A 119 15.67 -6.93 -5.20
CA ILE A 119 15.81 -6.42 -6.57
C ILE A 119 16.97 -7.15 -7.23
N THR A 120 16.72 -7.71 -8.41
CA THR A 120 17.78 -8.26 -9.27
C THR A 120 18.46 -7.11 -9.99
N GLN A 121 19.78 -7.03 -9.88
CA GLN A 121 20.52 -5.99 -10.59
C GLN A 121 20.74 -6.43 -12.04
N PRO A 122 20.46 -5.57 -13.04
CA PRO A 122 20.70 -5.89 -14.45
C PRO A 122 22.16 -6.28 -14.78
N SER A 123 23.11 -5.77 -14.01
CA SER A 123 24.54 -6.11 -14.08
C SER A 123 24.89 -7.49 -13.48
N GLY A 124 23.92 -8.19 -12.90
CA GLY A 124 24.09 -9.44 -12.17
C GLY A 124 24.05 -9.26 -10.64
N GLY A 125 23.64 -10.33 -9.95
CA GLY A 125 23.45 -10.33 -8.50
C GLY A 125 22.10 -9.81 -8.05
N THR A 126 21.90 -9.79 -6.73
CA THR A 126 20.64 -9.39 -6.09
C THR A 126 20.92 -8.53 -4.88
N GLN A 127 20.05 -7.55 -4.63
CA GLN A 127 20.13 -6.70 -3.45
C GLN A 127 18.83 -6.75 -2.64
N SER A 128 18.96 -6.99 -1.34
CA SER A 128 17.83 -7.07 -0.42
C SER A 128 17.47 -5.70 0.15
N TYR A 129 16.17 -5.47 0.24
CA TYR A 129 15.57 -4.25 0.79
C TYR A 129 14.52 -4.62 1.82
N THR A 130 14.24 -3.68 2.73
CA THR A 130 13.07 -3.75 3.59
C THR A 130 12.45 -2.37 3.65
N TYR A 131 11.22 -2.28 3.15
CA TYR A 131 10.40 -1.10 3.31
C TYR A 131 9.60 -1.27 4.59
N SER A 132 9.75 -0.33 5.51
CA SER A 132 8.99 -0.32 6.77
C SER A 132 8.34 1.02 6.97
N VAL A 133 7.13 1.01 7.51
CA VAL A 133 6.38 2.21 7.89
C VAL A 133 5.79 2.01 9.26
N ASN A 134 5.97 2.99 10.13
CA ASN A 134 5.23 3.07 11.39
C ASN A 134 4.13 4.11 11.26
N GLY A 135 2.98 3.84 11.84
CA GLY A 135 1.84 4.74 11.82
C GLY A 135 1.05 4.68 13.11
N SER A 136 0.12 5.61 13.22
CA SER A 136 -0.93 5.55 14.22
C SER A 136 -2.27 5.55 13.48
N THR A 137 -3.24 4.81 14.00
CA THR A 137 -4.64 4.99 13.64
C THR A 137 -5.10 6.39 14.03
N GLU A 138 -6.27 6.81 13.52
CA GLU A 138 -6.87 8.11 13.86
C GLU A 138 -7.03 8.24 15.39
N SER A 139 -6.84 9.46 15.91
CA SER A 139 -6.79 9.73 17.36
C SER A 139 -8.10 9.28 18.01
N GLY A 140 -8.08 8.12 18.67
CA GLY A 140 -9.23 7.53 19.36
C GLY A 140 -9.61 6.10 18.93
N ALA A 141 -9.05 5.55 17.85
CA ALA A 141 -9.35 4.19 17.42
C ALA A 141 -8.22 3.19 17.71
N GLU A 142 -8.18 2.65 18.92
CA GLU A 142 -7.21 1.62 19.29
C GLU A 142 -7.60 0.25 18.73
N ALA A 143 -6.59 -0.54 18.35
CA ALA A 143 -6.77 -1.97 18.13
C ALA A 143 -7.16 -2.62 19.46
N GLN A 144 -8.32 -3.24 19.55
CA GLN A 144 -8.93 -3.60 20.84
C GLN A 144 -9.81 -4.85 20.76
N ILE A 145 -10.02 -5.50 21.90
CA ILE A 145 -10.93 -6.64 22.00
C ILE A 145 -12.31 -6.13 22.36
N ILE A 146 -13.31 -6.44 21.52
CA ILE A 146 -14.72 -6.11 21.76
C ILE A 146 -15.48 -7.43 21.83
N SER A 147 -16.08 -7.73 22.99
CA SER A 147 -16.81 -8.98 23.22
C SER A 147 -15.98 -10.23 22.86
N ASN A 148 -14.74 -10.30 23.37
CA ASN A 148 -13.77 -11.38 23.12
C ASN A 148 -13.31 -11.57 21.66
N VAL A 149 -13.64 -10.62 20.77
CA VAL A 149 -13.19 -10.65 19.38
C VAL A 149 -12.19 -9.50 19.14
N PRO A 150 -11.03 -9.75 18.50
CA PRO A 150 -10.07 -8.71 18.17
C PRO A 150 -10.54 -7.84 16.99
N TYR A 151 -10.46 -6.53 17.15
CA TYR A 151 -10.85 -5.54 16.15
C TYR A 151 -9.75 -4.53 15.89
N VAL A 152 -9.51 -4.23 14.62
CA VAL A 152 -8.60 -3.17 14.18
C VAL A 152 -9.37 -2.07 13.44
N ARG A 153 -8.79 -0.87 13.39
CA ARG A 153 -9.39 0.26 12.65
C ARG A 153 -9.51 -0.09 11.17
N LEU A 154 -10.73 -0.06 10.65
CA LEU A 154 -11.02 -0.48 9.27
C LEU A 154 -10.18 0.28 8.25
N THR A 155 -10.17 1.61 8.31
CA THR A 155 -9.44 2.44 7.34
C THR A 155 -7.95 2.13 7.30
N ALA A 156 -7.30 1.99 8.47
CA ALA A 156 -5.88 1.68 8.55
C ALA A 156 -5.59 0.27 8.02
N ALA A 157 -6.35 -0.74 8.47
CA ALA A 157 -6.16 -2.12 8.05
C ALA A 157 -6.43 -2.31 6.54
N ALA A 158 -7.52 -1.74 6.02
CA ALA A 158 -7.89 -1.86 4.61
C ALA A 158 -6.87 -1.16 3.69
N HIS A 159 -6.43 0.05 4.00
CA HIS A 159 -5.41 0.74 3.19
C HIS A 159 -4.08 0.00 3.23
N GLN A 160 -3.65 -0.52 4.40
CA GLN A 160 -2.44 -1.34 4.49
C GLN A 160 -2.57 -2.66 3.73
N CYS A 161 -3.78 -3.23 3.62
CA CYS A 161 -4.04 -4.36 2.72
C CYS A 161 -4.05 -3.97 1.23
N GLY A 162 -3.94 -2.69 0.89
CA GLY A 162 -3.95 -2.20 -0.48
C GLY A 162 -5.34 -1.93 -1.06
N ALA A 163 -6.34 -1.67 -0.20
CA ALA A 163 -7.65 -1.18 -0.63
C ALA A 163 -7.51 0.17 -1.31
N LEU A 164 -8.27 0.37 -2.38
CA LEU A 164 -8.25 1.57 -3.19
C LEU A 164 -8.98 2.73 -2.52
N MET A 165 -10.05 2.40 -1.79
CA MET A 165 -10.93 3.38 -1.17
C MET A 165 -11.69 2.75 0.00
N VAL A 166 -11.84 3.52 1.07
CA VAL A 166 -12.82 3.26 2.13
C VAL A 166 -13.75 4.47 2.17
N ASN A 167 -15.05 4.24 2.01
CA ASN A 167 -16.04 5.33 1.92
C ASN A 167 -17.29 4.99 2.74
N TYR A 168 -17.88 5.97 3.41
CA TYR A 168 -19.17 5.78 4.08
C TYR A 168 -20.32 6.19 3.15
N SER A 169 -21.31 5.32 2.99
CA SER A 169 -22.58 5.61 2.31
C SER A 169 -23.63 5.92 3.37
N SER A 170 -24.10 7.17 3.41
CA SER A 170 -25.21 7.56 4.27
C SER A 170 -26.54 6.95 3.81
N THR A 171 -26.71 6.74 2.50
CA THR A 171 -27.89 6.09 1.91
C THR A 171 -28.04 4.65 2.38
N ASP A 172 -26.95 3.88 2.39
CA ASP A 172 -26.98 2.48 2.81
C ASP A 172 -26.68 2.29 4.30
N ASN A 173 -26.34 3.39 4.99
CA ASN A 173 -25.81 3.40 6.35
C ASN A 173 -24.70 2.35 6.55
N ALA A 174 -23.73 2.32 5.63
CA ALA A 174 -22.69 1.30 5.58
C ALA A 174 -21.34 1.87 5.15
N VAL A 175 -20.25 1.25 5.61
CA VAL A 175 -18.89 1.57 5.17
C VAL A 175 -18.49 0.62 4.05
N TYR A 176 -18.21 1.16 2.88
CA TYR A 176 -17.72 0.42 1.73
C TYR A 176 -16.19 0.37 1.71
N VAL A 177 -15.65 -0.80 1.39
CA VAL A 177 -14.22 -1.03 1.18
C VAL A 177 -14.04 -1.57 -0.23
N TYR A 178 -13.34 -0.82 -1.08
CA TYR A 178 -13.12 -1.19 -2.47
C TYR A 178 -11.76 -1.85 -2.64
N HIS A 179 -11.76 -3.13 -3.00
CA HIS A 179 -10.56 -3.95 -3.09
C HIS A 179 -10.66 -5.00 -4.19
N PHE A 180 -9.63 -5.12 -5.03
CA PHE A 180 -9.61 -6.03 -6.19
C PHE A 180 -9.72 -7.52 -5.85
N ARG A 181 -9.43 -7.90 -4.60
CA ARG A 181 -9.46 -9.30 -4.15
C ARG A 181 -10.79 -9.78 -3.60
N VAL A 182 -11.77 -8.90 -3.41
CA VAL A 182 -13.07 -9.35 -2.88
C VAL A 182 -13.70 -10.30 -3.90
N SER A 183 -14.19 -11.46 -3.46
CA SER A 183 -14.82 -12.46 -4.32
C SER A 183 -16.20 -12.87 -3.77
N GLY A 184 -16.93 -11.88 -3.24
CA GLY A 184 -18.19 -12.09 -2.55
C GLY A 184 -18.06 -13.05 -1.37
N ASN A 185 -18.86 -14.12 -1.35
CA ASN A 185 -18.85 -15.13 -0.28
C ASN A 185 -17.77 -16.21 -0.41
N THR A 186 -16.95 -16.17 -1.46
CA THR A 186 -15.84 -17.13 -1.67
C THR A 186 -14.53 -16.60 -1.10
N SER A 187 -13.48 -17.41 -1.15
CA SER A 187 -12.11 -16.96 -0.86
C SER A 187 -11.73 -15.77 -1.74
N ALA A 188 -11.00 -14.82 -1.18
CA ALA A 188 -10.51 -13.66 -1.92
C ALA A 188 -9.71 -14.09 -3.17
N HIS A 189 -9.80 -13.32 -4.26
CA HIS A 189 -8.96 -13.55 -5.43
C HIS A 189 -7.48 -13.54 -5.04
N THR A 190 -6.76 -14.53 -5.51
CA THR A 190 -5.32 -14.66 -5.35
C THR A 190 -4.61 -13.65 -6.22
N ASP A 191 -3.54 -13.05 -5.70
CA ASP A 191 -2.58 -12.36 -6.54
C ASP A 191 -1.21 -12.51 -5.89
N GLU A 192 -0.26 -13.02 -6.66
CA GLU A 192 1.03 -13.47 -6.16
C GLU A 192 2.08 -12.36 -6.14
N ASN A 193 1.73 -11.15 -6.59
CA ASN A 193 2.65 -10.03 -6.55
C ASN A 193 2.89 -9.58 -5.11
N THR A 194 4.15 -9.36 -4.77
CA THR A 194 4.54 -8.58 -3.59
C THR A 194 4.28 -7.11 -3.83
N TYR A 195 3.66 -6.42 -2.87
CA TYR A 195 3.43 -4.97 -2.94
C TYR A 195 4.09 -4.24 -1.79
N ILE A 196 4.57 -3.04 -2.11
CA ILE A 196 5.04 -2.05 -1.17
C ILE A 196 3.91 -1.04 -0.99
N VAL A 197 3.34 -0.95 0.21
CA VAL A 197 2.18 -0.09 0.52
C VAL A 197 2.51 0.90 1.63
N GLY A 198 2.18 2.19 1.42
CA GLY A 198 2.38 3.28 2.38
C GLY A 198 1.83 4.60 1.84
N GLY A 199 1.81 5.70 2.61
CA GLY A 199 1.36 6.99 2.05
C GLY A 199 0.80 7.98 3.06
N SER A 200 0.23 9.08 2.57
CA SER A 200 -0.04 10.25 3.42
C SER A 200 -1.30 10.17 4.29
N TRP A 201 -2.10 9.10 4.22
CA TRP A 201 -3.07 8.81 5.29
C TRP A 201 -2.37 8.49 6.61
N LEU A 202 -1.05 8.32 6.56
CA LEU A 202 -0.21 8.15 7.72
C LEU A 202 0.35 9.52 8.11
N THR A 203 0.11 9.90 9.35
CA THR A 203 0.67 11.13 9.91
C THR A 203 2.19 11.09 9.82
N ASN A 204 2.81 12.11 9.22
CA ASN A 204 4.26 12.23 9.00
C ASN A 204 4.89 11.04 8.24
N TRP A 205 4.15 10.44 7.30
CA TRP A 205 4.60 9.25 6.56
C TRP A 205 6.01 9.39 5.94
N SER A 206 6.34 10.57 5.39
CA SER A 206 7.64 10.88 4.78
C SER A 206 8.83 10.84 5.75
N THR A 207 8.56 10.91 7.06
CA THR A 207 9.58 10.81 8.11
C THR A 207 9.48 9.50 8.91
N LYS A 208 8.58 8.58 8.54
CA LYS A 208 8.26 7.37 9.31
C LYS A 208 8.62 6.05 8.62
N GLY A 209 9.38 6.10 7.52
CA GLY A 209 9.79 4.90 6.80
C GLY A 209 11.08 5.02 6.00
N THR A 210 11.48 3.90 5.37
CA THR A 210 12.63 3.83 4.47
C THR A 210 12.36 4.64 3.20
N ASN A 211 13.25 5.57 2.85
CA ASN A 211 13.05 6.44 1.67
C ASN A 211 13.57 5.84 0.36
N GLN A 212 14.40 4.79 0.42
CA GLN A 212 14.93 4.09 -0.74
C GLN A 212 14.16 2.79 -0.97
N LEU A 213 13.64 2.58 -2.17
CA LEU A 213 12.88 1.39 -2.54
C LEU A 213 13.67 0.44 -3.45
N ALA A 214 14.45 0.96 -4.38
CA ALA A 214 15.38 0.18 -5.21
C ALA A 214 16.70 0.94 -5.33
N PRO A 215 17.77 0.39 -5.92
CA PRO A 215 19.07 1.08 -5.96
C PRO A 215 19.01 2.55 -6.43
N HIS A 216 18.10 2.88 -7.35
CA HIS A 216 17.98 4.22 -7.95
C HIS A 216 16.58 4.83 -7.84
N PHE A 217 15.68 4.21 -7.08
CA PHE A 217 14.31 4.71 -6.90
C PHE A 217 14.01 4.98 -5.44
N LYS A 218 13.67 6.24 -5.17
CA LYS A 218 13.18 6.73 -3.89
C LYS A 218 11.67 6.78 -3.87
N VAL A 219 11.10 6.73 -2.67
CA VAL A 219 9.65 6.81 -2.45
C VAL A 219 9.02 8.05 -3.10
N ASN A 220 9.69 9.20 -3.02
CA ASN A 220 9.18 10.47 -3.57
C ASN A 220 9.32 10.59 -5.10
N GLU A 221 10.02 9.65 -5.75
CA GLU A 221 10.09 9.58 -7.21
C GLU A 221 8.92 8.77 -7.78
N LEU A 222 8.23 7.96 -6.97
CA LEU A 222 7.13 7.10 -7.44
C LEU A 222 5.74 7.74 -7.31
N TRP A 223 5.69 9.02 -6.95
CA TRP A 223 4.46 9.74 -6.64
C TRP A 223 4.40 11.11 -7.33
N ASP A 224 3.25 11.45 -7.90
CA ASP A 224 2.95 12.83 -8.33
C ASP A 224 2.25 13.57 -7.17
N ASP A 225 2.98 14.47 -6.50
CA ASP A 225 2.49 15.25 -5.37
C ASP A 225 1.80 16.57 -5.79
N SER A 226 1.67 16.83 -7.09
CA SER A 226 1.12 18.06 -7.65
C SER A 226 -0.39 18.25 -7.41
N SER A 227 -1.10 17.19 -6.99
CA SER A 227 -2.54 17.26 -6.72
C SER A 227 -2.86 17.74 -5.30
N SER A 228 -3.53 18.89 -5.23
CA SER A 228 -4.07 19.49 -3.99
C SER A 228 -5.41 18.89 -3.56
N VAL A 229 -5.94 17.90 -4.29
CA VAL A 229 -7.28 17.36 -4.05
C VAL A 229 -7.29 16.47 -2.79
N THR A 230 -8.18 16.82 -1.87
CA THR A 230 -8.26 16.25 -0.52
C THR A 230 -8.92 14.86 -0.50
N GLY A 231 -8.24 13.88 0.09
CA GLY A 231 -8.78 12.57 0.47
C GLY A 231 -7.65 11.61 0.85
N THR A 232 -7.87 10.70 1.82
CA THR A 232 -6.84 9.78 2.34
C THR A 232 -6.25 8.85 1.28
N TYR A 233 -6.96 8.63 0.18
CA TYR A 233 -6.58 7.70 -0.89
C TYR A 233 -5.82 8.36 -2.06
N TYR A 234 -5.81 9.69 -2.19
CA TYR A 234 -5.10 10.40 -3.28
C TYR A 234 -3.57 10.45 -3.11
N LYS A 235 -3.01 9.79 -2.09
CA LYS A 235 -1.58 9.87 -1.74
C LYS A 235 -1.02 8.53 -1.29
N GLN A 236 -1.38 7.45 -2.01
CA GLN A 236 -1.09 6.04 -1.70
C GLN A 236 0.01 5.43 -2.53
N LEU A 237 1.20 5.29 -1.96
CA LEU A 237 2.15 4.32 -2.47
C LEU A 237 1.52 2.92 -2.40
N LYS A 238 1.36 2.31 -3.56
CA LYS A 238 1.13 0.88 -3.74
C LYS A 238 1.84 0.48 -5.00
N ILE A 239 3.05 -0.03 -4.92
CA ILE A 239 3.79 -0.47 -6.10
C ILE A 239 4.12 -1.95 -5.99
N SER A 240 3.91 -2.69 -7.07
CA SER A 240 4.32 -4.08 -7.17
C SER A 240 5.84 -4.16 -7.31
N LEU A 241 6.45 -5.20 -6.72
CA LEU A 241 7.87 -5.46 -6.90
C LEU A 241 8.25 -5.59 -8.38
N ALA A 242 7.37 -6.19 -9.18
CA ALA A 242 7.56 -6.34 -10.62
C ALA A 242 7.67 -4.98 -11.34
N SER A 243 6.82 -4.01 -10.98
CA SER A 243 6.91 -2.65 -11.54
C SER A 243 8.23 -1.97 -11.17
N LEU A 244 8.62 -2.05 -9.90
CA LEU A 244 9.88 -1.46 -9.43
C LEU A 244 11.12 -2.12 -10.09
N GLN A 245 11.09 -3.44 -10.28
CA GLN A 245 12.12 -4.16 -11.03
C GLN A 245 12.17 -3.72 -12.49
N SER A 246 11.00 -3.49 -13.10
CA SER A 246 10.92 -3.06 -14.49
C SER A 246 11.50 -1.67 -14.72
N GLU A 247 11.38 -0.78 -13.74
CA GLU A 247 12.04 0.54 -13.77
C GLU A 247 13.56 0.44 -13.74
N GLU A 248 14.12 -0.37 -12.84
CA GLU A 248 15.58 -0.58 -12.78
C GLU A 248 16.12 -1.16 -14.09
N ASN A 249 15.38 -2.11 -14.68
CA ASN A 249 15.76 -2.68 -15.97
C ASN A 249 15.67 -1.65 -17.10
N THR A 250 14.58 -0.88 -17.16
CA THR A 250 14.39 0.17 -18.17
C THR A 250 15.47 1.23 -18.09
N ARG A 251 15.77 1.69 -16.87
CA ARG A 251 16.85 2.63 -16.57
C ARG A 251 18.18 2.13 -17.14
N TYR A 252 18.50 0.87 -16.87
CA TYR A 252 19.77 0.25 -17.25
C TYR A 252 19.88 -0.01 -18.76
N TYR A 253 18.93 -0.72 -19.36
CA TYR A 253 19.01 -1.18 -20.75
C TYR A 253 18.60 -0.11 -21.77
N HIS A 254 17.71 0.82 -21.40
CA HIS A 254 17.05 1.71 -22.37
C HIS A 254 17.23 3.20 -22.11
N ASN A 255 17.72 3.58 -20.92
CA ASN A 255 17.98 4.97 -20.54
C ASN A 255 19.45 5.24 -20.18
N SER A 256 20.39 4.47 -20.75
CA SER A 256 21.84 4.64 -20.53
C SER A 256 22.24 4.68 -19.04
N ASN A 257 21.54 3.90 -18.21
CA ASN A 257 21.73 3.85 -16.76
C ASN A 257 21.52 5.23 -16.06
N SER A 258 20.89 6.20 -16.72
CA SER A 258 20.61 7.54 -16.20
C SER A 258 19.27 7.57 -15.46
N SER A 259 19.06 8.53 -14.56
CA SER A 259 17.78 8.69 -13.86
C SER A 259 16.60 8.87 -14.83
N MET A 260 15.45 8.33 -14.46
CA MET A 260 14.18 8.53 -15.17
C MET A 260 13.27 9.37 -14.27
N ASN A 261 12.60 10.37 -14.85
CA ASN A 261 11.47 10.97 -14.16
C ASN A 261 10.28 10.03 -14.35
N VAL A 262 9.80 9.45 -13.25
CA VAL A 262 8.64 8.59 -13.24
C VAL A 262 7.51 9.27 -12.47
N THR A 263 6.28 9.11 -12.94
CA THR A 263 5.09 9.56 -12.22
C THR A 263 4.16 8.39 -11.95
N SER A 264 3.55 8.40 -10.77
CA SER A 264 2.44 7.54 -10.35
C SER A 264 2.62 6.02 -10.57
N GLY A 265 3.27 5.33 -9.62
CA GLY A 265 3.19 3.86 -9.53
C GLY A 265 1.82 3.33 -9.11
N PHE A 266 1.03 4.12 -8.37
CA PHE A 266 -0.36 3.84 -8.05
C PHE A 266 -1.24 5.06 -8.27
N ARG A 267 -2.44 4.85 -8.82
CA ARG A 267 -3.49 5.86 -8.90
C ARG A 267 -4.69 5.43 -8.07
N SER A 268 -5.13 6.32 -7.20
CA SER A 268 -6.38 6.15 -6.47
C SER A 268 -7.59 6.12 -7.43
N TRP A 269 -8.78 5.72 -6.96
CA TRP A 269 -9.97 5.74 -7.82
C TRP A 269 -10.17 7.11 -8.46
N ALA A 270 -10.17 8.15 -7.63
CA ALA A 270 -10.46 9.48 -8.11
C ALA A 270 -9.28 10.14 -8.83
N GLY A 271 -8.04 9.76 -8.53
CA GLY A 271 -6.87 10.11 -9.34
C GLY A 271 -6.92 9.46 -10.73
N ASN A 272 -7.43 8.23 -10.83
CA ASN A 272 -7.61 7.54 -12.10
C ASN A 272 -8.83 8.03 -12.89
N TRP A 273 -9.94 8.34 -12.21
CA TRP A 273 -11.19 8.83 -12.82
C TRP A 273 -11.10 10.29 -13.30
N GLY A 274 -10.26 11.11 -12.65
CA GLY A 274 -10.07 12.51 -12.98
C GLY A 274 -11.19 13.42 -12.45
N SER A 275 -10.83 14.60 -11.97
CA SER A 275 -11.79 15.66 -11.66
C SER A 275 -12.29 16.31 -12.94
N GLY A 276 -13.17 15.62 -13.69
CA GLY A 276 -14.04 16.27 -14.66
C GLY A 276 -13.74 16.13 -16.16
N SER A 277 -13.01 15.11 -16.64
CA SER A 277 -12.89 14.87 -18.09
C SER A 277 -13.54 13.56 -18.54
N THR A 278 -14.08 13.60 -19.75
CA THR A 278 -14.78 12.53 -20.49
C THR A 278 -13.91 11.33 -20.87
N SER A 279 -12.67 11.24 -20.36
CA SER A 279 -11.81 10.07 -20.49
C SER A 279 -11.99 9.20 -19.25
N MET A 280 -12.96 8.29 -19.31
CA MET A 280 -13.31 7.38 -18.23
C MET A 280 -12.07 6.59 -17.78
N GLY A 281 -11.51 6.91 -16.60
CA GLY A 281 -10.48 6.10 -15.99
C GLY A 281 -10.95 4.64 -15.90
N ASP A 282 -10.30 3.74 -16.64
CA ASP A 282 -10.70 2.35 -16.66
C ASP A 282 -10.41 1.73 -15.28
N LYS A 283 -11.41 1.12 -14.64
CA LYS A 283 -11.27 0.29 -13.43
C LYS A 283 -10.23 -0.85 -13.58
N ARG A 284 -9.90 -1.21 -14.83
CA ARG A 284 -8.84 -2.17 -15.19
C ARG A 284 -7.45 -1.53 -15.30
N SER A 285 -7.34 -0.22 -15.08
CA SER A 285 -6.07 0.51 -15.08
C SER A 285 -5.05 -0.18 -14.19
N LEU A 286 -3.87 -0.46 -14.76
CA LEU A 286 -2.78 -1.09 -14.03
C LEU A 286 -2.23 -0.15 -12.94
N HIS A 287 -2.35 1.17 -13.09
CA HIS A 287 -2.01 2.11 -12.01
C HIS A 287 -2.88 1.90 -10.78
N MET A 288 -4.18 1.63 -10.92
CA MET A 288 -5.03 1.35 -9.75
C MET A 288 -4.66 0.05 -9.03
N ARG A 289 -3.85 -0.78 -9.67
CA ARG A 289 -3.36 -2.04 -9.10
C ARG A 289 -1.94 -1.93 -8.58
N GLY A 290 -1.25 -0.80 -8.77
CA GLY A 290 0.17 -0.67 -8.43
C GLY A 290 1.08 -1.39 -9.42
N ARG A 291 0.61 -1.59 -10.65
CA ARG A 291 1.26 -2.41 -11.68
C ARG A 291 1.60 -1.62 -12.93
N ALA A 292 1.53 -0.30 -12.86
CA ALA A 292 1.96 0.56 -13.94
C ALA A 292 2.51 1.88 -13.42
N ILE A 293 3.36 2.47 -14.23
CA ILE A 293 4.11 3.67 -13.98
C ILE A 293 4.12 4.50 -15.26
N ASP A 294 4.25 5.79 -15.09
CA ASP A 294 4.47 6.72 -16.19
C ASP A 294 5.95 7.10 -16.20
N ALA A 295 6.61 7.13 -17.35
CA ALA A 295 7.93 7.72 -17.50
C ALA A 295 7.82 9.00 -18.34
N THR A 296 8.28 10.15 -17.82
CA THR A 296 7.95 11.48 -18.35
C THR A 296 9.14 12.32 -18.85
N SER A 297 10.42 11.89 -18.76
CA SER A 297 11.55 12.60 -19.43
C SER A 297 12.86 11.77 -19.46
N SER A 298 13.91 12.07 -20.24
CA SER A 298 14.41 13.37 -20.79
C SER A 298 14.48 13.48 -22.33
N THR A 299 14.17 12.41 -23.06
CA THR A 299 13.87 12.44 -24.50
C THR A 299 12.83 11.35 -24.73
N THR A 300 11.64 11.50 -24.14
CA THR A 300 10.66 10.40 -23.97
C THR A 300 10.30 9.68 -25.27
N GLN A 301 10.43 10.35 -26.42
CA GLN A 301 10.41 9.73 -27.74
C GLN A 301 11.52 8.68 -27.96
N THR A 302 12.77 9.02 -27.66
CA THR A 302 13.91 8.11 -27.73
C THR A 302 13.73 6.91 -26.80
N LEU A 303 13.35 7.17 -25.54
CA LEU A 303 13.09 6.10 -24.58
C LEU A 303 11.94 5.18 -25.06
N TYR A 304 10.86 5.77 -25.57
CA TYR A 304 9.75 5.02 -26.16
C TYR A 304 10.23 4.19 -27.34
N ASN A 305 11.04 4.74 -28.24
CA ASN A 305 11.55 4.00 -29.39
C ASN A 305 12.46 2.82 -28.95
N ASN A 306 13.27 3.00 -27.91
CA ASN A 306 14.12 1.93 -27.37
C ASN A 306 13.29 0.77 -26.81
N LEU A 307 12.30 1.08 -25.97
CA LEU A 307 11.36 0.09 -25.42
C LEU A 307 10.47 -0.52 -26.51
N TYR A 308 10.03 0.30 -27.47
CA TYR A 308 9.27 -0.19 -28.62
C TYR A 308 10.08 -1.21 -29.41
N ASN A 309 11.37 -0.99 -29.63
CA ASN A 309 12.22 -1.95 -30.34
C ASN A 309 12.33 -3.31 -29.64
N GLU A 310 12.21 -3.32 -28.31
CA GLU A 310 12.12 -4.54 -27.51
C GLU A 310 10.74 -5.22 -27.65
N PHE A 311 9.66 -4.45 -27.71
CA PHE A 311 8.27 -4.95 -27.67
C PHE A 311 7.66 -5.23 -29.05
N ARG A 312 8.14 -4.55 -30.09
CA ARG A 312 7.48 -4.44 -31.41
C ARG A 312 7.25 -5.75 -32.13
N GLY A 313 7.92 -6.84 -31.76
CA GLY A 313 7.84 -8.10 -32.49
C GLY A 313 8.05 -7.89 -34.00
N SER A 314 7.00 -8.08 -34.81
CA SER A 314 7.03 -7.91 -36.26
C SER A 314 6.74 -6.49 -36.77
N TYR A 315 6.31 -5.56 -35.91
CA TYR A 315 6.00 -4.19 -36.33
C TYR A 315 7.28 -3.42 -36.70
N SER A 316 7.26 -2.73 -37.84
CA SER A 316 8.43 -2.00 -38.36
C SER A 316 8.52 -0.55 -37.91
N THR A 317 7.42 0.06 -37.44
CA THR A 317 7.35 1.48 -37.07
C THR A 317 6.59 1.67 -35.75
N PRO A 318 7.02 2.61 -34.87
CA PRO A 318 6.28 3.03 -33.68
C PRO A 318 4.78 3.27 -33.92
N ILE A 319 3.93 2.78 -33.02
CA ILE A 319 2.48 3.01 -33.11
C ILE A 319 2.15 4.41 -32.59
N ASN A 320 1.53 5.23 -33.44
CA ASN A 320 1.01 6.53 -33.03
C ASN A 320 -0.46 6.39 -32.62
N GLY A 321 -0.77 6.55 -31.34
CA GLY A 321 -2.14 6.46 -30.81
C GLY A 321 -3.07 7.60 -31.27
N GLY A 322 -2.55 8.67 -31.89
CA GLY A 322 -3.36 9.83 -32.24
C GLY A 322 -4.05 10.41 -30.99
N THR A 323 -5.30 10.87 -31.13
CA THR A 323 -6.11 11.43 -30.03
C THR A 323 -6.60 10.38 -29.03
N TYR A 324 -6.36 9.09 -29.27
CA TYR A 324 -6.89 7.97 -28.46
C TYR A 324 -5.75 7.05 -28.01
N SER A 325 -5.29 7.22 -26.77
CA SER A 325 -4.06 6.60 -26.26
C SER A 325 -4.02 5.07 -26.30
N TRP A 326 -5.17 4.41 -26.13
CA TRP A 326 -5.30 2.96 -25.97
C TRP A 326 -4.98 2.14 -27.22
N TYR A 327 -4.95 2.75 -28.41
CA TYR A 327 -4.57 2.07 -29.66
C TYR A 327 -3.05 1.89 -29.82
N SER A 328 -2.23 2.48 -28.93
CA SER A 328 -0.76 2.44 -29.03
C SER A 328 -0.09 1.34 -28.20
N ARG A 329 -0.88 0.38 -27.70
CA ARG A 329 -0.39 -0.71 -26.84
C ARG A 329 0.42 -1.73 -27.62
N VAL A 330 1.61 -2.03 -27.11
CA VAL A 330 2.45 -3.13 -27.57
C VAL A 330 2.72 -4.03 -26.38
N TYR A 331 2.70 -5.33 -26.60
CA TYR A 331 2.93 -6.31 -25.55
C TYR A 331 4.35 -6.85 -25.61
N GLY A 332 5.00 -6.90 -24.45
CA GLY A 332 6.31 -7.50 -24.27
C GLY A 332 6.24 -9.00 -24.47
N THR A 333 7.40 -9.60 -24.71
CA THR A 333 7.56 -11.05 -24.77
C THR A 333 8.32 -11.54 -23.54
N SER A 334 8.40 -12.85 -23.34
CA SER A 334 9.25 -13.43 -22.28
C SER A 334 10.74 -13.10 -22.41
N ALA A 335 11.18 -12.57 -23.57
CA ALA A 335 12.54 -12.11 -23.81
C ALA A 335 12.75 -10.62 -23.51
N SER A 336 11.72 -9.92 -23.02
CA SER A 336 11.81 -8.52 -22.61
C SER A 336 12.86 -8.33 -21.52
N LEU A 337 13.85 -7.48 -21.79
CA LEU A 337 14.89 -7.05 -20.86
C LEU A 337 14.31 -6.15 -19.76
N SER A 338 13.37 -5.28 -20.10
CA SER A 338 12.68 -4.41 -19.14
C SER A 338 11.79 -5.21 -18.19
N GLY A 339 11.30 -6.40 -18.58
CA GLY A 339 10.35 -7.18 -17.79
C GLY A 339 8.95 -6.56 -17.71
N ALA A 340 8.69 -5.50 -18.46
CA ALA A 340 7.36 -4.95 -18.63
C ALA A 340 6.54 -5.83 -19.60
N TYR A 341 5.23 -5.86 -19.40
CA TYR A 341 4.29 -6.64 -20.18
C TYR A 341 3.60 -5.80 -21.25
N ASP A 342 3.34 -4.53 -20.98
CA ASP A 342 2.74 -3.63 -21.95
C ASP A 342 3.38 -2.24 -21.94
N LEU A 343 3.41 -1.67 -23.14
CA LEU A 343 3.94 -0.35 -23.45
C LEU A 343 2.84 0.45 -24.13
N GLU A 344 2.41 1.57 -23.54
CA GLU A 344 1.46 2.52 -24.14
C GLU A 344 2.12 3.90 -24.29
N LYS A 345 1.96 4.52 -25.46
CA LYS A 345 2.41 5.88 -25.72
C LYS A 345 1.29 6.86 -25.37
N MET A 346 1.52 7.73 -24.39
CA MET A 346 0.54 8.72 -23.96
C MET A 346 0.91 10.11 -24.49
N PRO A 347 0.11 10.71 -25.38
CA PRO A 347 0.20 12.13 -25.70
C PRO A 347 -0.66 12.92 -24.69
N GLN A 348 -0.04 13.56 -23.70
CA GLN A 348 -0.70 14.62 -22.91
C GLN A 348 -0.01 15.95 -23.18
N ASP A 349 -0.80 16.94 -23.57
CA ASP A 349 -0.37 18.28 -23.95
C ASP A 349 0.70 18.25 -25.07
N SER A 350 1.67 19.16 -25.03
CA SER A 350 2.81 19.20 -25.95
C SER A 350 3.91 18.18 -25.62
N SER A 351 3.67 17.21 -24.72
CA SER A 351 4.68 16.27 -24.20
C SER A 351 4.33 14.80 -24.41
N TRP A 352 5.35 13.93 -24.44
CA TRP A 352 5.18 12.48 -24.54
C TRP A 352 5.54 11.84 -23.21
N TRP A 353 4.75 10.87 -22.78
CA TRP A 353 5.10 9.97 -21.71
C TRP A 353 4.77 8.52 -22.04
N ILE A 354 5.40 7.61 -21.31
CA ILE A 354 5.33 6.17 -21.55
C ILE A 354 4.61 5.55 -20.36
N HIS A 355 3.58 4.76 -20.63
CA HIS A 355 2.96 3.91 -19.62
C HIS A 355 3.57 2.51 -19.76
N LEU A 356 4.24 2.06 -18.70
CA LEU A 356 4.83 0.73 -18.59
C LEU A 356 4.03 -0.08 -17.58
N GLY A 357 3.39 -1.16 -18.02
CA GLY A 357 2.68 -2.06 -17.12
C GLY A 357 3.34 -3.43 -17.03
N VAL A 358 3.04 -4.15 -15.94
CA VAL A 358 3.55 -5.50 -15.67
C VAL A 358 2.41 -6.52 -15.62
N MET A 359 2.73 -7.78 -15.90
CA MET A 359 1.71 -8.84 -16.00
C MET A 359 0.84 -8.93 -14.75
N PRO A 360 -0.48 -9.01 -14.91
CA PRO A 360 -1.35 -9.41 -13.82
C PRO A 360 -1.09 -10.87 -13.40
N ALA A 361 -0.65 -11.09 -12.16
CA ALA A 361 -0.47 -12.44 -11.61
C ALA A 361 -1.75 -12.96 -10.92
N TYR A 362 -2.92 -12.78 -11.53
CA TYR A 362 -4.12 -13.47 -11.08
C TYR A 362 -4.04 -14.88 -11.64
N SER A 363 -3.95 -15.89 -10.77
CA SER A 363 -4.15 -17.27 -11.23
C SER A 363 -5.57 -17.35 -11.76
N SER A 364 -5.72 -17.67 -13.05
CA SER A 364 -7.02 -18.07 -13.61
C SER A 364 -7.33 -19.46 -13.08
N SER A 365 -7.71 -19.51 -11.81
CA SER A 365 -8.28 -20.68 -11.15
C SER A 365 -9.57 -20.21 -10.51
N CYS A 366 -10.61 -20.12 -11.34
CA CYS A 366 -11.98 -20.33 -10.92
C CYS A 366 -12.36 -21.76 -11.30
#